data_AF-A0A915XVK0-F1
#
_entry.id   AF-A0A915XVK0-F1
#
_cell.length_a   1.000
_cell.length_b   1.000
_cell.length_c   1.000
_cell.angle_alpha   90.00
_cell.angle_beta   90.00
_cell.angle_gamma   90.00
#
_symmetry.space_group_name_H-M   'P 1'
#
loop_
_entity.id
_entity.type
_entity.pdbx_description
1 polymer ?
#
loop_
_entity_poly.entity_id
_entity_poly.type
_entity_poly.pdbx_seq_one_letter_code
_entity_poly.pdbx_strand_id
1 'polypeptide(L)'
;MRRRGVVLFLAAALFALADPSFAGFAGTDIYLPSVGSAVGVAPWYTTVWVYNPNTSRRPPSPSTFSKRQPNPSPSSYTDTIPPGDVKRYDDAVQVHV
;
A
#
# COMPACT_ATOMS: atom_id res chain seq x y z
N MET A 1 -42.11 -6.61 -29.87
CA MET A 1 -41.59 -5.36 -29.27
C MET A 1 -41.49 -5.41 -27.74
N ARG A 2 -42.49 -5.94 -27.00
CA ARG A 2 -42.49 -6.02 -25.52
C ARG A 2 -41.30 -6.78 -24.90
N ARG A 3 -40.90 -7.94 -25.45
CA ARG A 3 -39.74 -8.72 -24.92
C ARG A 3 -38.40 -8.01 -25.06
N ARG A 4 -38.18 -7.24 -26.14
CA ARG A 4 -36.94 -6.47 -26.34
C ARG A 4 -36.84 -5.30 -25.36
N GLY A 5 -37.96 -4.65 -25.06
CA GLY A 5 -38.02 -3.59 -24.05
C GLY A 5 -37.70 -4.09 -22.64
N VAL A 6 -38.24 -5.27 -22.26
CA VAL A 6 -37.94 -5.88 -20.94
C VAL A 6 -36.46 -6.25 -20.80
N VAL A 7 -35.85 -6.80 -21.86
CA VAL A 7 -34.42 -7.15 -21.84
C VAL A 7 -33.54 -5.90 -21.74
N LEU A 8 -33.86 -4.84 -22.48
CA LEU A 8 -33.13 -3.58 -22.41
C LEU A 8 -33.26 -2.92 -21.04
N PHE A 9 -34.46 -2.97 -20.45
CA PHE A 9 -34.71 -2.44 -19.11
C PHE A 9 -33.94 -3.23 -18.03
N LEU A 10 -33.95 -4.56 -18.09
CA LEU A 10 -33.16 -5.40 -17.18
C LEU A 10 -31.66 -5.16 -17.33
N ALA A 11 -31.15 -5.04 -18.56
CA ALA A 11 -29.76 -4.73 -18.79
C ALA A 11 -29.37 -3.36 -18.21
N ALA A 12 -30.19 -2.33 -18.40
CA ALA A 12 -29.95 -1.01 -17.83
C ALA A 12 -29.99 -1.02 -16.29
N ALA A 13 -30.93 -1.78 -15.69
CA ALA A 13 -31.01 -1.94 -14.24
C ALA A 13 -29.78 -2.64 -13.65
N LEU A 14 -29.25 -3.69 -14.33
CA LEU A 14 -28.02 -4.35 -13.91
C LEU A 14 -26.80 -3.42 -14.02
N PHE A 15 -26.70 -2.61 -15.07
CA PHE A 15 -25.61 -1.63 -15.21
C PHE A 15 -25.67 -0.52 -14.15
N ALA A 16 -26.87 -0.11 -13.72
CA ALA A 16 -27.04 0.91 -12.68
C ALA A 16 -26.71 0.40 -11.26
N LEU A 17 -26.75 -0.91 -11.03
CA LEU A 17 -26.37 -1.56 -9.77
C LEU A 17 -24.89 -1.95 -9.71
N ALA A 18 -24.11 -1.66 -10.76
CA ALA A 18 -22.68 -1.91 -10.75
C ALA A 18 -21.99 -0.85 -9.88
N ASP A 19 -21.51 -1.28 -8.71
CA ASP A 19 -20.66 -0.43 -7.87
C ASP A 19 -19.36 -0.11 -8.63
N PRO A 20 -18.97 1.17 -8.76
CA PRO A 20 -17.69 1.53 -9.35
C PRO A 20 -16.56 1.04 -8.44
N SER A 21 -15.95 -0.10 -8.79
CA SER A 21 -14.72 -0.56 -8.17
C SER A 21 -13.56 0.29 -8.71
N PHE A 22 -13.26 1.37 -7.99
CA PHE A 22 -11.99 2.07 -8.19
C PHE A 22 -10.87 1.11 -7.78
N ALA A 23 -10.17 0.53 -8.75
CA ALA A 23 -8.95 -0.25 -8.51
C ALA A 23 -7.76 0.60 -8.04
N GLY A 24 -7.99 1.89 -7.76
CA GLY A 24 -7.01 2.77 -7.12
C GLY A 24 -7.05 2.59 -5.62
N PHE A 25 -5.92 2.27 -5.01
CA PHE A 25 -5.80 2.24 -3.56
C PHE A 25 -6.11 3.64 -3.00
N ALA A 26 -7.05 3.73 -2.05
CA ALA A 26 -7.30 4.97 -1.33
C ALA A 26 -6.13 5.25 -0.39
N GLY A 27 -5.06 5.85 -0.94
CA GLY A 27 -3.84 6.14 -0.21
C GLY A 27 -2.78 6.77 -1.11
N THR A 28 -1.84 7.49 -0.51
CA THR A 28 -0.62 7.91 -1.21
C THR A 28 0.41 6.85 -0.94
N ASP A 29 0.76 6.07 -1.97
CA ASP A 29 1.88 5.15 -1.88
C ASP A 29 3.19 5.94 -1.97
N ILE A 30 4.04 5.77 -0.96
CA ILE A 30 5.36 6.41 -0.90
C ILE A 30 6.39 5.34 -1.21
N TYR A 31 7.12 5.53 -2.30
CA TYR A 31 8.21 4.66 -2.71
C TYR A 31 9.55 5.26 -2.31
N LEU A 32 10.32 4.50 -1.55
CA LEU A 32 11.67 4.88 -1.17
C LEU A 32 12.66 4.09 -2.03
N PRO A 33 13.32 4.71 -3.03
CA PRO A 33 14.26 4.01 -3.90
C PRO A 33 15.58 3.75 -3.16
N SER A 34 16.31 2.71 -3.61
CA SER A 34 17.68 2.40 -3.17
C SER A 34 17.82 2.15 -1.65
N VAL A 35 16.76 1.69 -1.00
CA VAL A 35 16.80 1.17 0.37
C VAL A 35 17.52 -0.17 0.38
N GLY A 36 18.40 -0.36 1.34
CA GLY A 36 19.17 -1.59 1.49
C GLY A 36 19.73 -1.76 2.89
N SER A 37 20.15 -2.99 3.17
CA SER A 37 21.08 -3.31 4.23
C SER A 37 22.04 -4.38 3.72
N ALA A 38 23.28 -4.37 4.22
CA ALA A 38 24.21 -5.46 3.98
C ALA A 38 25.11 -5.69 5.19
N VAL A 39 25.39 -6.96 5.45
CA VAL A 39 26.37 -7.43 6.41
C VAL A 39 27.66 -7.79 5.66
N GLY A 40 28.81 -7.28 6.11
CA GLY A 40 30.08 -7.43 5.39
C GLY A 40 31.16 -6.45 5.87
N VAL A 41 32.02 -5.99 4.95
CA VAL A 41 33.23 -5.16 5.21
C VAL A 41 32.96 -3.95 6.11
N ALA A 42 31.78 -3.33 5.97
CA ALA A 42 31.18 -2.46 6.97
C ALA A 42 29.66 -2.67 6.95
N PRO A 43 29.03 -2.95 8.10
CA PRO A 43 27.57 -3.09 8.14
C PRO A 43 26.92 -1.75 7.81
N TRP A 44 25.97 -1.76 6.88
CA TRP A 44 25.17 -0.58 6.57
C TRP A 44 23.69 -0.96 6.48
N TYR A 45 22.85 -0.03 6.86
CA TYR A 45 21.39 -0.14 6.80
C TYR A 45 20.79 1.23 6.54
N THR A 46 19.54 1.23 6.06
CA THR A 46 18.78 2.45 5.82
C THR A 46 17.83 2.70 6.99
N THR A 47 17.98 3.82 7.69
CA THR A 47 17.01 4.26 8.71
C THR A 47 16.01 5.21 8.09
N VAL A 48 14.72 5.00 8.37
CA VAL A 48 13.62 5.86 7.89
C VAL A 48 12.88 6.47 9.07
N TRP A 49 12.55 7.75 8.97
CA TRP A 49 11.71 8.45 9.92
C TRP A 49 10.41 8.84 9.25
N VAL A 50 9.28 8.42 9.82
CA VAL A 50 7.94 8.69 9.28
C VAL A 50 7.17 9.54 10.28
N TYR A 51 6.77 10.73 9.83
CA TYR A 51 5.92 11.64 10.59
C TYR A 51 4.46 11.48 10.15
N ASN A 52 3.53 11.40 11.10
CA ASN A 52 2.10 11.45 10.81
C ASN A 52 1.54 12.87 11.07
N PRO A 53 1.37 13.71 10.03
CA PRO A 53 0.79 15.04 10.19
C PRO A 53 -0.73 15.04 10.38
N ASN A 54 -1.40 13.90 10.28
CA ASN A 54 -2.86 13.82 10.34
C ASN A 54 -3.38 13.84 11.77
N THR A 55 -4.66 14.17 11.93
CA THR A 55 -5.38 14.14 13.21
C THR A 55 -5.88 12.75 13.60
N SER A 56 -5.77 11.77 12.69
CA SER A 56 -6.16 10.37 12.91
C SER A 56 -4.96 9.42 12.85
N ARG A 57 -5.08 8.31 13.58
CA ARG A 57 -4.08 7.23 13.54
C ARG A 57 -4.13 6.58 12.17
N ARG A 58 -3.03 6.64 11.43
CA ARG A 58 -2.94 6.03 10.10
C ARG A 58 -1.99 4.84 10.15
N PRO A 59 -2.36 3.68 9.59
CA PRO A 59 -1.41 2.60 9.44
C PRO A 59 -0.47 2.88 8.24
N PRO A 60 0.84 3.05 8.42
CA PRO A 60 1.77 2.74 7.34
C PRO A 60 1.77 1.22 7.11
N SER A 61 1.65 0.81 5.85
CA SER A 61 1.85 -0.58 5.40
C SER A 61 3.15 -0.66 4.59
N PRO A 62 4.32 -0.55 5.23
CA PRO A 62 5.60 -0.68 4.54
C PRO A 62 5.71 -2.06 3.89
N SER A 63 6.10 -2.05 2.61
CA SER A 63 6.31 -3.25 1.81
C SER A 63 7.68 -3.16 1.16
N THR A 64 8.49 -4.20 1.29
CA THR A 64 9.86 -4.21 0.75
C THR A 64 9.89 -4.94 -0.58
N PHE A 65 10.37 -4.25 -1.61
CA PHE A 65 10.48 -4.79 -2.97
C PHE A 65 11.94 -5.01 -3.36
N SER A 66 12.24 -6.23 -3.82
CA SER A 66 13.57 -6.59 -4.29
C SER A 66 13.90 -5.95 -5.64
N LYS A 67 15.10 -5.34 -5.75
CA LYS A 67 15.54 -4.67 -6.98
C LYS A 67 15.77 -5.68 -8.11
N ARG A 68 15.15 -5.44 -9.28
CA ARG A 68 15.39 -6.16 -10.54
C ARG A 68 15.15 -7.68 -10.49
N GLN A 69 14.28 -8.15 -9.61
CA GLN A 69 13.88 -9.56 -9.55
C GLN A 69 12.37 -9.66 -9.28
N PRO A 70 11.68 -10.69 -9.81
CA PRO A 70 10.29 -10.94 -9.44
C PRO A 70 10.15 -11.08 -7.94
N ASN A 71 9.24 -10.33 -7.34
CA ASN A 71 8.91 -10.41 -5.92
C ASN A 71 7.41 -10.70 -5.78
N PRO A 72 6.95 -11.93 -6.10
CA PRO A 72 5.53 -12.25 -6.18
C PRO A 72 4.82 -12.19 -4.82
N SER A 73 5.57 -12.29 -3.72
CA SER A 73 5.08 -12.17 -2.34
C SER A 73 6.04 -11.28 -1.54
N PRO A 74 6.02 -9.94 -1.72
CA PRO A 74 6.86 -9.03 -0.96
C PRO A 74 6.55 -9.17 0.53
N SER A 75 7.58 -9.20 1.36
CA SER A 75 7.34 -9.10 2.80
C SER A 75 6.79 -7.71 3.13
N SER A 76 5.75 -7.70 3.95
CA SER A 76 5.10 -6.50 4.44
C SER A 76 4.77 -6.69 5.92
N TYR A 77 4.73 -5.59 6.64
CA TYR A 77 4.18 -5.55 7.99
C TYR A 77 3.26 -4.33 8.09
N THR A 78 2.31 -4.39 9.02
CA THR A 78 1.43 -3.26 9.30
C THR A 78 1.84 -2.67 10.62
N ASP A 79 2.01 -1.36 10.63
CA ASP A 79 2.30 -0.60 11.83
C ASP A 79 1.35 0.60 11.92
N THR A 80 1.36 1.34 13.02
CA THR A 80 0.50 2.52 13.23
C THR A 80 1.25 3.62 13.95
N ILE A 81 1.18 4.84 13.41
CA ILE A 81 1.79 6.03 14.01
C ILE A 81 0.67 6.94 14.52
N PRO A 82 0.64 7.30 15.81
CA PRO A 82 -0.37 8.22 16.34
C PRO A 82 -0.35 9.60 15.65
N PRO A 83 -1.44 10.37 15.75
CA PRO A 83 -1.49 11.75 15.27
C PRO A 83 -0.36 12.61 15.84
N GLY A 84 0.38 13.33 14.99
CA GLY A 84 1.44 14.24 15.42
C GLY A 84 2.74 13.55 15.87
N ASP A 85 2.82 12.23 15.80
CA ASP A 85 4.01 11.47 16.20
C ASP A 85 4.95 11.18 15.02
N VAL A 86 6.22 10.93 15.36
CA VAL A 86 7.24 10.43 14.45
C VAL A 86 7.67 9.04 14.90
N LYS A 87 7.77 8.10 13.96
CA LYS A 87 8.36 6.77 14.20
C LYS A 87 9.62 6.58 13.39
N ARG A 88 10.65 6.05 14.06
CA ARG A 88 11.92 5.64 13.47
C ARG A 88 11.86 4.15 13.16
N TYR A 89 12.24 3.79 11.95
CA TYR A 89 12.43 2.42 11.49
C TYR A 89 13.92 2.22 11.24
N ASP A 90 14.58 1.48 12.12
CA ASP A 90 15.96 1.04 11.92
C ASP A 90 15.95 -0.20 11.01
N ASP A 91 16.89 -0.23 10.06
CA ASP A 91 16.89 -1.19 8.95
C ASP A 91 15.52 -1.33 8.27
N ALA A 92 15.19 -0.39 7.39
CA ALA A 92 13.93 -0.38 6.65
C ALA A 92 13.73 -1.58 5.71
N VAL A 93 14.74 -2.44 5.53
CA VAL A 93 14.62 -3.70 4.78
C VAL A 93 14.19 -4.84 5.70
N GLN A 94 14.55 -4.78 6.98
CA GLN A 94 14.17 -5.79 7.95
C GLN A 94 12.68 -5.70 8.28
N VAL A 95 12.04 -6.85 8.27
CA VAL A 95 10.63 -6.98 8.64
C VAL A 95 10.58 -6.99 10.16
N HIS A 96 10.04 -5.92 10.75
CA HIS A 96 9.82 -5.83 12.18
C HIS A 96 8.56 -6.65 12.50
N VAL A 97 8.75 -7.82 13.12
CA VAL A 97 7.68 -8.75 13.56
C VAL A 97 7.14 -8.32 14.92
#